data_AF-A0A609IWD4-F1
#
_entry.id   AF-A0A609IWD4-F1
#
_cell.length_a   1.000
_cell.length_b   1.000
_cell.length_c   1.000
_cell.angle_alpha   90.00
_cell.angle_beta   90.00
_cell.angle_gamma   90.00
#
_symmetry.space_group_name_H-M   'P 1'
#
loop_
_entity.id
_entity.type
_entity.pdbx_description
1 polymer ?
#
loop_
_entity_poly.entity_id
_entity_poly.type
_entity_poly.pdbx_seq_one_letter_code
_entity_poly.pdbx_strand_id
1 'polypeptide(L)'
;LPVFNRVVQEHDDTHLALLQTLLHLMAWNDDTNLVSRGGLEGLYYVQQQAQKLLWQGGVLVEGGIEAMQSLDDELILRNLSPGGSADLLAVTWFLSHFPAGSLYPE
;
A
#
# COMPACT_ATOMS: atom_id res chain seq x y z
N LEU A 1 5.64 -8.31 -7.66
CA LEU A 1 4.49 -7.44 -7.31
C LEU A 1 3.25 -8.30 -7.01
N PRO A 2 3.31 -9.20 -6.02
CA PRO A 2 2.32 -10.28 -5.89
C PRO A 2 0.91 -9.77 -5.62
N VAL A 3 0.75 -8.76 -4.76
CA VAL A 3 -0.58 -8.17 -4.44
C VAL A 3 -1.17 -7.48 -5.65
N PHE A 4 -0.43 -6.55 -6.27
CA PHE A 4 -0.88 -5.81 -7.44
C PHE A 4 -1.33 -6.74 -8.57
N ASN A 5 -0.45 -7.68 -8.98
CA ASN A 5 -0.75 -8.60 -10.09
C ASN A 5 -1.98 -9.48 -9.78
N ARG A 6 -2.11 -9.96 -8.53
CA ARG A 6 -3.26 -10.78 -8.11
C ARG A 6 -4.56 -9.99 -8.24
N VAL A 7 -4.62 -8.78 -7.71
CA VAL A 7 -5.85 -7.97 -7.72
C VAL A 7 -6.24 -7.57 -9.14
N VAL A 8 -5.27 -7.21 -9.99
CA VAL A 8 -5.55 -6.97 -11.42
C VAL A 8 -6.13 -8.21 -12.09
N GLN A 9 -5.58 -9.40 -11.83
CA GLN A 9 -6.07 -10.64 -12.42
C GLN A 9 -7.48 -11.05 -11.93
N GLU A 10 -7.79 -10.80 -10.65
CA GLU A 10 -9.04 -11.21 -10.02
C GLU A 10 -10.20 -10.23 -10.28
N HIS A 11 -9.90 -8.93 -10.40
CA HIS A 11 -10.91 -7.88 -10.43
C HIS A 11 -10.91 -7.02 -11.70
N ASP A 12 -9.88 -7.11 -12.55
CA ASP A 12 -9.69 -6.25 -13.73
C ASP A 12 -9.75 -4.74 -13.40
N ASP A 13 -9.37 -4.38 -12.16
CA ASP A 13 -9.41 -3.01 -11.67
C ASP A 13 -8.02 -2.61 -11.14
N THR A 14 -7.38 -1.76 -11.93
CA THR A 14 -6.06 -1.20 -11.62
C THR A 14 -6.07 -0.28 -10.40
N HIS A 15 -7.10 0.56 -10.25
CA HIS A 15 -7.18 1.50 -9.14
C HIS A 15 -7.34 0.74 -7.82
N LEU A 16 -8.21 -0.26 -7.82
CA LEU A 16 -8.38 -1.17 -6.69
C LEU A 16 -7.08 -1.92 -6.36
N ALA A 17 -6.35 -2.39 -7.38
CA ALA A 17 -5.06 -3.05 -7.20
C ALA A 17 -3.99 -2.13 -6.58
N LEU A 18 -3.95 -0.85 -6.99
CA LEU A 18 -3.04 0.13 -6.40
C LEU A 18 -3.37 0.40 -4.94
N LEU A 19 -4.64 0.61 -4.61
CA LEU A 19 -5.07 0.85 -3.22
C LEU A 19 -4.79 -0.36 -2.32
N GLN A 20 -5.12 -1.56 -2.76
CA GLN A 20 -4.83 -2.78 -1.99
C GLN A 20 -3.33 -2.99 -1.81
N THR A 21 -2.54 -2.66 -2.83
CA THR A 21 -1.07 -2.74 -2.76
C THR A 21 -0.50 -1.70 -1.79
N LEU A 22 -0.97 -0.46 -1.83
CA LEU A 22 -0.56 0.58 -0.88
C LEU A 22 -0.86 0.18 0.55
N LEU A 23 -2.07 -0.32 0.79
CA LEU A 23 -2.49 -0.81 2.09
C LEU A 23 -1.58 -1.94 2.59
N HIS A 24 -1.18 -2.87 1.71
CA HIS A 24 -0.19 -3.89 2.06
C HIS A 24 1.18 -3.25 2.37
N LEU A 25 1.66 -2.33 1.56
CA LEU A 25 2.96 -1.69 1.81
C LEU A 25 2.97 -0.97 3.17
N MET A 26 1.93 -0.24 3.51
CA MET A 26 1.80 0.43 4.82
C MET A 26 1.78 -0.55 6.01
N ALA A 27 1.25 -1.77 5.82
CA ALA A 27 1.14 -2.77 6.88
C ALA A 27 2.48 -3.40 7.28
N TRP A 28 3.49 -3.42 6.41
CA TRP A 28 4.76 -4.14 6.65
C TRP A 28 6.04 -3.37 6.33
N ASN A 29 5.96 -2.26 5.61
CA ASN A 29 7.14 -1.45 5.31
C ASN A 29 7.57 -0.66 6.56
N ASP A 30 8.87 -0.68 6.86
CA ASP A 30 9.47 0.19 7.89
C ASP A 30 9.69 1.59 7.32
N ASP A 31 8.56 2.29 7.10
CA ASP A 31 8.54 3.58 6.43
C ASP A 31 9.23 4.68 7.25
N THR A 32 10.41 5.09 6.80
CA THR A 32 11.21 6.11 7.47
C THR A 32 10.56 7.50 7.47
N ASN A 33 9.63 7.77 6.54
CA ASN A 33 8.86 9.01 6.57
C ASN A 33 7.91 9.02 7.79
N LEU A 34 7.32 7.89 8.15
CA LEU A 34 6.53 7.78 9.39
C LEU A 34 7.40 7.94 10.62
N VAL A 35 8.56 7.29 10.66
CA VAL A 35 9.51 7.42 11.78
C VAL A 35 9.96 8.87 11.96
N SER A 36 10.23 9.59 10.88
CA SER A 36 10.67 11.00 10.95
C SER A 36 9.61 11.95 11.50
N ARG A 37 8.31 11.65 11.31
CA ARG A 37 7.19 12.52 11.70
C ARG A 37 6.56 12.14 13.03
N GLY A 38 6.46 10.85 13.31
CA GLY A 38 5.76 10.30 14.49
C GLY A 38 6.58 9.33 15.32
N GLY A 39 7.87 9.15 15.04
CA GLY A 39 8.71 8.15 15.70
C GLY A 39 8.28 6.72 15.38
N LEU A 40 8.84 5.75 16.12
CA LEU A 40 8.45 4.35 16.01
C LEU A 40 6.97 4.13 16.38
N GLU A 41 6.43 4.93 17.29
CA GLU A 41 5.00 4.88 17.64
C GLU A 41 4.12 5.21 16.42
N GLY A 42 4.45 6.27 15.66
CA GLY A 42 3.75 6.61 14.42
C GLY A 42 3.85 5.51 13.37
N LEU A 43 5.03 4.92 13.18
CA LEU A 43 5.21 3.77 12.29
C LEU A 43 4.31 2.59 12.69
N TYR A 44 4.37 2.18 13.96
CA TYR A 44 3.59 1.05 14.45
C TYR A 44 2.09 1.33 14.44
N TYR A 45 1.66 2.58 14.67
CA TYR A 45 0.26 2.96 14.53
C TYR A 45 -0.24 2.67 13.11
N VAL A 46 0.47 3.15 12.09
CA VAL A 46 0.05 2.96 10.68
C VAL A 46 0.07 1.48 10.31
N GLN A 47 1.14 0.76 10.67
CA GLN A 47 1.23 -0.68 10.41
C GLN A 47 0.05 -1.43 11.05
N GLN A 48 -0.30 -1.13 12.29
CA GLN A 48 -1.42 -1.77 12.99
C GLN A 48 -2.77 -1.44 12.35
N GLN A 49 -3.04 -0.18 11.99
CA GLN A 49 -4.31 0.16 11.32
C GLN A 49 -4.41 -0.48 9.93
N ALA A 50 -3.32 -0.47 9.17
CA ALA A 50 -3.28 -1.10 7.85
C ALA A 50 -3.49 -2.62 7.95
N GLN A 51 -2.83 -3.30 8.90
CA GLN A 51 -3.03 -4.73 9.14
C GLN A 51 -4.46 -5.05 9.57
N LYS A 52 -5.05 -4.23 10.46
CA LYS A 52 -6.44 -4.37 10.88
C LYS A 52 -7.40 -4.30 9.69
N LEU A 53 -7.21 -3.31 8.81
CA LEU A 53 -8.03 -3.17 7.62
C LEU A 53 -7.84 -4.36 6.66
N LEU A 54 -6.61 -4.87 6.52
CA LEU A 54 -6.33 -6.06 5.70
C LEU A 54 -6.99 -7.33 6.26
N TRP A 55 -7.01 -7.52 7.59
CA TRP A 55 -7.72 -8.65 8.20
C TRP A 55 -9.24 -8.59 8.00
N GLN A 56 -9.79 -7.41 7.73
CA GLN A 56 -11.19 -7.22 7.36
C GLN A 56 -11.46 -7.45 5.86
N GLY A 57 -10.42 -7.70 5.06
CA GLY A 57 -10.50 -7.90 3.60
C GLY A 57 -9.87 -6.76 2.78
N GLY A 58 -9.38 -5.70 3.44
CA GLY A 58 -8.78 -4.55 2.80
C GLY A 58 -9.78 -3.76 1.97
N VAL A 59 -9.33 -3.18 0.86
CA VAL A 59 -10.21 -2.42 -0.05
C VAL A 59 -11.09 -3.32 -0.94
N LEU A 60 -10.93 -4.64 -0.86
CA LEU A 60 -11.62 -5.62 -1.73
C LEU A 60 -13.03 -5.99 -1.24
N VAL A 61 -13.41 -5.58 -0.04
CA VAL A 61 -14.73 -5.83 0.55
C VAL A 61 -15.61 -4.58 0.47
N GLU A 62 -16.93 -4.77 0.55
CA GLU A 62 -17.88 -3.66 0.67
C GLU A 62 -17.51 -2.76 1.88
N GLY A 63 -17.44 -1.45 1.66
CA GLY A 63 -17.00 -0.49 2.69
C GLY A 63 -15.48 -0.36 2.85
N GLY A 64 -14.68 -1.15 2.13
CA GLY A 64 -13.22 -1.17 2.29
C GLY A 64 -12.53 0.11 1.81
N ILE A 65 -13.06 0.75 0.76
CA ILE A 65 -12.55 2.03 0.25
C ILE A 65 -12.83 3.15 1.25
N GLU A 66 -14.03 3.18 1.82
CA GLU A 66 -14.45 4.14 2.83
C GLU A 66 -13.63 3.98 4.12
N ALA A 67 -13.31 2.75 4.51
CA ALA A 67 -12.44 2.47 5.64
C ALA A 67 -10.98 2.91 5.37
N MET A 68 -10.48 2.74 4.15
CA MET A 68 -9.17 3.25 3.73
C MET A 68 -9.13 4.78 3.74
N GLN A 69 -10.21 5.45 3.30
CA GLN A 69 -10.35 6.91 3.38
C GLN A 69 -10.38 7.39 4.84
N SER A 70 -11.10 6.68 5.70
CA SER A 70 -11.13 6.99 7.14
C SER A 70 -9.75 6.87 7.77
N LEU A 71 -8.96 5.87 7.36
CA LEU A 71 -7.57 5.76 7.78
C LEU A 71 -6.74 6.96 7.27
N ASP A 72 -6.87 7.34 6.00
CA ASP A 72 -6.15 8.49 5.43
C ASP A 72 -6.45 9.79 6.21
N ASP A 73 -7.72 10.04 6.53
CA ASP A 73 -8.15 11.18 7.36
C ASP A 73 -7.48 11.15 8.75
N GLU A 74 -7.40 9.98 9.39
CA GLU A 74 -6.70 9.82 10.67
C GLU A 74 -5.20 10.10 10.55
N LEU A 75 -4.56 9.68 9.46
CA LEU A 75 -3.13 9.93 9.22
C LEU A 75 -2.87 11.42 9.02
N ILE A 76 -3.73 12.11 8.26
CA ILE A 76 -3.69 13.56 8.06
C ILE A 76 -3.81 14.29 9.40
N LEU A 77 -4.80 13.93 10.22
CA LEU A 77 -5.01 14.54 11.55
C LEU A 77 -3.82 14.34 12.49
N ARG A 78 -3.14 13.20 12.39
CA ARG A 78 -1.93 12.88 13.18
C ARG A 78 -0.63 13.39 12.55
N ASN A 79 -0.71 14.05 11.40
CA ASN A 79 0.44 14.50 10.63
C ASN A 79 1.42 13.37 10.26
N LEU A 80 0.89 12.15 10.05
CA LEU A 80 1.63 10.96 9.64
C LEU A 80 1.51 10.80 8.12
N SER A 81 2.63 10.59 7.43
CA SER A 81 2.65 10.41 5.98
C SER A 81 3.45 9.16 5.62
N PRO A 82 2.81 8.11 5.06
CA PRO A 82 3.46 6.87 4.63
C PRO A 82 4.14 7.06 3.26
N GLY A 83 5.02 8.06 3.15
CA GLY A 83 5.64 8.44 1.89
C GLY A 83 6.53 7.35 1.29
N GLY A 84 7.27 6.61 2.13
CA GLY A 84 8.11 5.53 1.61
C GLY A 84 7.28 4.39 1.03
N SER A 85 6.11 4.14 1.60
CA SER A 85 5.13 3.18 1.08
C SER A 85 4.52 3.65 -0.25
N ALA A 86 4.28 4.96 -0.42
CA ALA A 86 3.84 5.54 -1.69
C ALA A 86 4.94 5.46 -2.77
N ASP A 87 6.21 5.68 -2.41
CA ASP A 87 7.33 5.51 -3.35
C ASP A 87 7.44 4.05 -3.83
N LEU A 88 7.30 3.08 -2.92
CA LEU A 88 7.26 1.66 -3.28
C LEU A 88 6.05 1.30 -4.16
N LEU A 89 4.91 1.96 -3.97
CA LEU A 89 3.76 1.82 -4.86
C LEU A 89 4.07 2.36 -6.26
N ALA A 90 4.73 3.51 -6.37
CA ALA A 90 5.15 4.07 -7.65
C ALA A 90 6.14 3.15 -8.38
N VAL A 91 7.12 2.58 -7.66
CA VAL A 91 8.04 1.57 -8.21
C VAL A 91 7.29 0.31 -8.65
N THR A 92 6.31 -0.13 -7.86
CA THR A 92 5.44 -1.26 -8.21
C THR A 92 4.70 -1.01 -9.53
N TRP A 93 4.07 0.15 -9.65
CA TRP A 93 3.37 0.56 -10.87
C TRP A 93 4.31 0.65 -12.08
N PHE A 94 5.50 1.23 -11.90
CA PHE A 94 6.49 1.31 -12.97
C PHE A 94 6.91 -0.08 -13.45
N LEU A 95 7.29 -0.97 -12.52
CA LEU A 95 7.75 -2.31 -12.85
C LEU A 95 6.64 -3.18 -13.45
N SER A 96 5.36 -2.93 -13.16
CA SER A 96 4.26 -3.67 -13.81
C SER A 96 4.09 -3.32 -15.29
N HIS A 97 4.58 -2.16 -15.72
CA HIS A 97 4.57 -1.72 -17.11
C HIS A 97 5.92 -1.87 -17.80
N PHE A 98 6.97 -2.18 -17.02
CA PHE A 98 8.30 -2.33 -17.56
C PHE A 98 8.39 -3.66 -18.31
N PRO A 99 8.78 -3.65 -19.60
CA PRO A 99 8.89 -4.89 -20.37
C PRO A 99 9.93 -5.80 -19.72
N ALA A 100 9.60 -7.10 -19.63
CA ALA A 100 10.63 -8.09 -19.35
C ALA A 100 11.65 -8.00 -20.49
N GLY A 101 12.87 -7.55 -20.16
CA GLY A 101 13.95 -7.51 -21.14
C GLY A 101 14.20 -8.89 -21.73
N SER A 102 14.75 -8.94 -22.93
CA SER A 102 15.25 -10.19 -23.50
C SER A 102 16.21 -10.81 -22.48
N LEU A 103 15.92 -12.04 -22.03
CA LEU A 103 16.90 -12.85 -21.31
C LEU A 103 18.08 -13.02 -22.27
N TYR A 104 19.18 -12.32 -22.04
CA TYR A 104 20.40 -12.56 -22.80
C TYR A 104 20.91 -13.95 -22.39
N PRO A 105 20.95 -14.94 -23.29
CA PRO A 105 21.60 -16.19 -22.99
C PRO A 105 23.10 -15.94 -22.82
N GLU A 106 23.70 -16.51 -21.76
CA GLU A 106 25.15 -16.54 -21.55
C GLU A 106 25.90 -17.27 -22.66
#